data_AF-A0A7G2T6C2-F1
#
_entry.id   AF-A0A7G2T6C2-F1
#
_cell.length_a   1.000
_cell.length_b   1.000
_cell.length_c   1.000
_cell.angle_alpha   90.00
_cell.angle_beta   90.00
_cell.angle_gamma   90.00
#
_symmetry.space_group_name_H-M   'P 1'
#
loop_
_entity.id
_entity.type
_entity.pdbx_description
1 polymer ?
#
loop_
_entity_poly.entity_id
_entity_poly.type
_entity_poly.pdbx_seq_one_letter_code
_entity_poly.pdbx_strand_id
1 'polypeptide(L)'
;MDRGTYLDIKTFFEYLETDAFSDKKYHVDSDVLINEENLTWESAVISNVTFFEPVVVLNVDIKSGLAFYNCNFLEGIFFKNVTCLNFDVLKSSAMSSLYFSQCKMRNFTLVHGCHFKRNVRIENDSEVGEVKIENSKIEEIGFYFSKSKSLLSFDVVNLTAGLNISNSTFLGTARFESHSGEISLLHSIFKKWVQIWNLTSRSLVFNYNTFEATVKISASRIASWSIIGDTFQKEVKYENFDSGGEIKECNLNELYISQAEFIEGADIRGRGLKINKITLPITSDLKGVLRIQNWRVAELSISGINQNLKLLLSQMHIRELTMIEFTNYGDVTFERFQADNETGNTDEDYSAIVIAHSDLGATRFTEMDFRSFFEINVENTSFDGIKCSNVTWFDDSQLVLGFPENNTSKANRTRREIYRQIKYALKSQGNQIESLLFQAREMSAHRAELKSSESYGSNDRLIMTVNRTNNYGLDWFKPLWIIALITLGFYLIELPLFSDKLQYTVATSMEDIEVTWQEFYTNFKVYWQMFNPARKFESVYGENRSAFLYFLDLFHRLILGVFIFQIIRAFRKFSGK
;
A
#
# COMPACT_ATOMS: atom_id res chain seq x y z
N MET A 1 -15.75 -58.34 -11.16
CA MET A 1 -15.67 -57.99 -12.59
C MET A 1 -16.98 -57.33 -12.97
N ASP A 2 -16.90 -56.08 -13.43
CA ASP A 2 -18.07 -55.33 -13.89
C ASP A 2 -18.60 -55.97 -15.18
N ARG A 3 -19.88 -56.36 -15.23
CA ARG A 3 -20.47 -57.13 -16.35
C ARG A 3 -20.82 -56.22 -17.54
N GLY A 4 -19.86 -55.44 -18.02
CA GLY A 4 -20.04 -54.57 -19.19
C GLY A 4 -19.97 -55.33 -20.51
N THR A 5 -20.56 -54.76 -21.56
CA THR A 5 -20.51 -55.29 -22.93
C THR A 5 -19.23 -54.85 -23.61
N TYR A 6 -18.44 -55.80 -24.14
CA TYR A 6 -17.26 -55.47 -24.94
C TYR A 6 -17.68 -55.11 -26.36
N LEU A 7 -17.20 -53.98 -26.85
CA LEU A 7 -17.38 -53.52 -28.22
C LEU A 7 -16.06 -53.72 -28.96
N ASP A 8 -16.10 -54.36 -30.12
CA ASP A 8 -14.99 -54.25 -31.06
C ASP A 8 -14.95 -52.83 -31.66
N ILE A 9 -13.82 -52.47 -32.28
CA ILE A 9 -13.60 -51.12 -32.79
C ILE A 9 -14.64 -50.70 -33.83
N LYS A 10 -15.11 -51.65 -34.65
CA LYS A 10 -16.10 -51.40 -35.69
C LYS A 10 -17.47 -51.06 -35.08
N THR A 11 -17.90 -51.87 -34.11
CA THR A 11 -19.15 -51.67 -33.37
C THR A 11 -19.12 -50.37 -32.57
N PHE A 12 -17.96 -50.01 -32.01
CA PHE A 12 -17.78 -48.72 -31.33
C PHE A 12 -18.06 -47.53 -32.25
N PHE A 13 -17.49 -47.52 -33.47
CA PHE A 13 -17.73 -46.44 -34.43
C PHE A 13 -19.18 -46.43 -34.97
N GLU A 14 -19.79 -47.60 -35.16
CA GLU A 14 -21.22 -47.70 -35.52
C GLU A 14 -22.11 -47.07 -34.43
N TYR A 15 -21.78 -47.31 -33.15
CA TYR A 15 -22.51 -46.72 -32.02
C TYR A 15 -22.29 -45.21 -31.91
N LEU A 16 -21.09 -44.74 -32.25
CA LEU A 16 -20.77 -43.32 -32.29
C LEU A 16 -21.55 -42.57 -33.37
N GLU A 17 -21.69 -43.17 -34.55
CA GLU A 17 -22.44 -42.59 -35.68
C GLU A 17 -23.95 -42.57 -35.44
N THR A 18 -24.48 -43.62 -34.81
CA THR A 18 -25.92 -43.80 -34.58
C THR A 18 -26.42 -43.27 -33.23
N ASP A 19 -25.53 -42.66 -32.43
CA ASP A 19 -25.80 -42.21 -31.05
C ASP A 19 -26.44 -43.33 -30.19
N ALA A 20 -25.93 -44.56 -30.34
CA ALA A 20 -26.52 -45.76 -29.73
C ALA A 20 -26.01 -46.07 -28.31
N PHE A 21 -25.19 -45.19 -27.73
CA PHE A 21 -24.74 -45.35 -26.34
C PHE A 21 -25.91 -45.16 -25.38
N SER A 22 -26.11 -46.16 -24.52
CA SER A 22 -27.20 -46.18 -23.53
C SER A 22 -26.67 -46.15 -22.10
N ASP A 23 -27.54 -46.27 -21.10
CA ASP A 23 -27.17 -46.40 -19.68
C ASP A 23 -26.39 -47.69 -19.34
N LYS A 24 -26.18 -48.58 -20.31
CA LYS A 24 -25.37 -49.78 -20.14
C LYS A 24 -23.88 -49.44 -20.06
N LYS A 25 -23.12 -50.28 -19.37
CA LYS A 25 -21.66 -50.18 -19.33
C LYS A 25 -21.04 -50.87 -20.54
N TYR A 26 -20.12 -50.20 -21.20
CA TYR A 26 -19.38 -50.71 -22.35
C TYR A 26 -17.88 -50.74 -22.07
N HIS A 27 -17.18 -51.64 -22.77
CA HIS A 27 -15.74 -51.85 -22.68
C HIS A 27 -15.14 -51.83 -24.08
N VAL A 28 -14.03 -51.13 -24.26
CA VAL A 28 -13.26 -51.13 -25.52
C VAL A 28 -11.81 -51.48 -25.19
N ASP A 29 -11.38 -52.64 -25.68
CA ASP A 29 -10.05 -53.23 -25.43
C ASP A 29 -9.15 -53.16 -26.67
N SER A 30 -9.19 -52.00 -27.33
CA SER A 30 -8.43 -51.72 -28.55
C SER A 30 -8.20 -50.21 -28.64
N ASP A 31 -7.10 -49.81 -29.28
CA ASP A 31 -6.80 -48.41 -29.56
C ASP A 31 -7.96 -47.73 -30.31
N VAL A 32 -8.42 -46.60 -29.79
CA VAL A 32 -9.48 -45.80 -30.45
C VAL A 32 -8.84 -44.59 -31.11
N LEU A 33 -8.81 -44.58 -32.45
CA LEU A 33 -8.31 -43.47 -33.25
C LEU A 33 -9.46 -42.74 -33.96
N ILE A 34 -9.78 -41.53 -33.48
CA ILE A 34 -10.74 -40.62 -34.13
C ILE A 34 -9.93 -39.65 -35.00
N ASN A 35 -10.07 -39.76 -36.32
CA ASN A 35 -9.42 -38.91 -37.32
C ASN A 35 -10.46 -38.53 -38.40
N GLU A 36 -10.01 -37.83 -39.45
CA GLU A 36 -10.88 -37.41 -40.55
C GLU A 36 -11.54 -38.58 -41.31
N GLU A 37 -10.88 -39.74 -41.39
CA GLU A 37 -11.41 -40.94 -42.08
C GLU A 37 -12.61 -41.56 -41.36
N ASN A 38 -12.62 -41.46 -40.03
CA ASN A 38 -13.64 -42.11 -39.18
C ASN A 38 -14.66 -41.12 -38.60
N LEU A 39 -14.60 -39.84 -38.97
CA LEU A 39 -15.55 -38.83 -38.49
C LEU A 39 -16.76 -38.75 -39.43
N THR A 40 -17.82 -39.48 -39.10
CA THR A 40 -19.08 -39.52 -39.87
C THR A 40 -20.21 -38.70 -39.24
N TRP A 41 -19.96 -38.08 -38.09
CA TRP A 41 -20.97 -37.41 -37.26
C TRP A 41 -20.75 -35.90 -37.15
N GLU A 42 -21.83 -35.17 -36.89
CA GLU A 42 -21.82 -33.71 -36.66
C GLU A 42 -21.54 -33.34 -35.20
N SER A 43 -21.99 -34.17 -34.27
CA SER A 43 -21.70 -34.11 -32.83
C SER A 43 -21.78 -35.54 -32.32
N ALA A 44 -20.98 -35.89 -31.31
CA ALA A 44 -21.02 -37.21 -30.71
C ALA A 44 -21.06 -37.16 -29.18
N VAL A 45 -21.82 -38.08 -28.60
CA VAL A 45 -21.89 -38.32 -27.17
C VAL A 45 -21.48 -39.75 -26.89
N ILE A 46 -20.49 -39.92 -26.02
CA ILE A 46 -20.02 -41.23 -25.57
C ILE A 46 -20.32 -41.34 -24.09
N SER A 47 -21.07 -42.36 -23.69
CA SER A 47 -21.47 -42.55 -22.30
C SER A 47 -21.16 -43.95 -21.78
N ASN A 48 -20.76 -44.03 -20.50
CA ASN A 48 -20.59 -45.29 -19.77
C ASN A 48 -19.56 -46.28 -20.38
N VAL A 49 -18.52 -45.75 -21.03
CA VAL A 49 -17.47 -46.56 -21.68
C VAL A 49 -16.20 -46.61 -20.85
N THR A 50 -15.62 -47.79 -20.68
CA THR A 50 -14.24 -47.98 -20.20
C THR A 50 -13.33 -48.29 -21.38
N PHE A 51 -12.33 -47.44 -21.59
CA PHE A 51 -11.26 -47.61 -22.58
C PHE A 51 -10.04 -48.17 -21.88
N PHE A 52 -9.63 -49.38 -22.26
CA PHE A 52 -8.43 -50.03 -21.72
C PHE A 52 -7.16 -49.51 -22.38
N GLU A 53 -7.26 -49.20 -23.67
CA GLU A 53 -6.17 -48.62 -24.46
C GLU A 53 -6.37 -47.11 -24.67
N PRO A 54 -5.35 -46.38 -25.16
CA PRO A 54 -5.44 -44.94 -25.42
C PRO A 54 -6.58 -44.55 -26.38
N VAL A 55 -7.23 -43.43 -26.08
CA VAL A 55 -8.14 -42.75 -27.01
C VAL A 55 -7.40 -41.56 -27.62
N VAL A 56 -7.21 -41.58 -28.93
CA VAL A 56 -6.47 -40.55 -29.67
C VAL A 56 -7.38 -39.88 -30.68
N VAL A 57 -7.54 -38.56 -30.56
CA VAL A 57 -8.23 -37.71 -31.53
C VAL A 57 -7.16 -36.90 -32.26
N LEU A 58 -6.99 -37.13 -33.57
CA LEU A 58 -5.82 -36.66 -34.32
C LEU A 58 -6.22 -36.05 -35.66
N ASN A 59 -5.71 -34.83 -35.93
CA ASN A 59 -5.81 -34.15 -37.24
C ASN A 59 -7.25 -34.13 -37.78
N VAL A 60 -8.19 -33.64 -36.97
CA VAL A 60 -9.62 -33.71 -37.31
C VAL A 60 -10.39 -32.50 -36.80
N ASP A 61 -11.41 -32.10 -37.55
CA ASP A 61 -12.41 -31.12 -37.15
C ASP A 61 -13.64 -31.82 -36.57
N ILE A 62 -13.82 -31.76 -35.24
CA ILE A 62 -14.94 -32.43 -34.52
C ILE A 62 -16.28 -31.71 -34.66
N LYS A 63 -16.42 -30.85 -35.68
CA LYS A 63 -17.66 -30.17 -36.08
C LYS A 63 -18.34 -29.44 -34.93
N SER A 64 -19.43 -29.98 -34.39
CA SER A 64 -20.24 -29.39 -33.32
C SER A 64 -19.91 -29.92 -31.92
N GLY A 65 -18.85 -30.71 -31.78
CA GLY A 65 -18.25 -31.07 -30.49
C GLY A 65 -18.31 -32.56 -30.16
N LEU A 66 -17.61 -32.91 -29.09
CA LEU A 66 -17.48 -34.28 -28.59
C LEU A 66 -17.64 -34.30 -27.07
N ALA A 67 -18.57 -35.11 -26.59
CA ALA A 67 -18.91 -35.19 -25.16
C ALA A 67 -18.71 -36.61 -24.61
N PHE A 68 -18.20 -36.69 -23.39
CA PHE A 68 -17.97 -37.92 -22.65
C PHE A 68 -18.67 -37.85 -21.28
N TYR A 69 -19.48 -38.87 -20.98
CA TYR A 69 -20.23 -38.98 -19.73
C TYR A 69 -19.92 -40.30 -19.03
N ASN A 70 -19.47 -40.25 -17.78
CA ASN A 70 -19.19 -41.45 -16.99
C ASN A 70 -18.23 -42.43 -17.69
N CYS A 71 -17.23 -41.90 -18.40
CA CYS A 71 -16.22 -42.68 -19.11
C CYS A 71 -14.96 -42.89 -18.25
N ASN A 72 -14.26 -44.00 -18.46
CA ASN A 72 -13.00 -44.30 -17.80
C ASN A 72 -11.90 -44.56 -18.85
N PHE A 73 -10.84 -43.74 -18.85
CA PHE A 73 -9.72 -43.80 -19.77
C PHE A 73 -8.47 -44.27 -19.00
N LEU A 74 -8.16 -45.56 -19.08
CA LEU A 74 -7.09 -46.17 -18.28
C LEU A 74 -5.69 -45.72 -18.74
N GLU A 75 -5.47 -45.58 -20.05
CA GLU A 75 -4.21 -45.03 -20.60
C GLU A 75 -4.31 -43.54 -20.96
N GLY A 76 -5.52 -42.97 -20.87
CA GLY A 76 -5.80 -41.56 -21.08
C GLY A 76 -6.40 -41.22 -22.43
N ILE A 77 -6.66 -39.93 -22.62
CA ILE A 77 -7.23 -39.34 -23.84
C ILE A 77 -6.35 -38.20 -24.35
N PHE A 78 -6.08 -38.22 -25.65
CA PHE A 78 -5.12 -37.34 -26.31
C PHE A 78 -5.74 -36.67 -27.53
N PHE A 79 -5.73 -35.33 -27.54
CA PHE A 79 -6.15 -34.51 -28.67
C PHE A 79 -4.92 -33.86 -29.29
N LYS A 80 -4.69 -34.13 -30.57
CA LYS A 80 -3.53 -33.65 -31.33
C LYS A 80 -4.00 -32.96 -32.60
N ASN A 81 -3.77 -31.64 -32.70
CA ASN A 81 -4.18 -30.84 -33.86
C ASN A 81 -5.68 -31.02 -34.19
N VAL A 82 -6.52 -30.87 -33.15
CA VAL A 82 -7.99 -31.02 -33.26
C VAL A 82 -8.63 -29.64 -33.31
N THR A 83 -9.57 -29.45 -34.24
CA THR A 83 -10.30 -28.19 -34.38
C THR A 83 -11.79 -28.36 -34.13
N CYS A 84 -12.46 -27.28 -33.74
CA CYS A 84 -13.92 -27.18 -33.65
C CYS A 84 -14.33 -25.72 -33.91
N LEU A 85 -14.22 -25.28 -35.16
CA LEU A 85 -14.40 -23.86 -35.53
C LEU A 85 -15.81 -23.54 -36.01
N ASN A 86 -16.53 -24.53 -36.54
CA ASN A 86 -17.90 -24.38 -37.05
C ASN A 86 -18.94 -24.90 -36.04
N PHE A 87 -18.74 -24.57 -34.76
CA PHE A 87 -19.61 -25.06 -33.68
C PHE A 87 -21.07 -24.62 -33.87
N ASP A 88 -21.98 -25.59 -33.92
CA ASP A 88 -23.43 -25.38 -33.95
C ASP A 88 -24.05 -25.75 -32.59
N VAL A 89 -24.57 -24.74 -31.89
CA VAL A 89 -25.20 -24.87 -30.56
C VAL A 89 -26.42 -25.79 -30.60
N LEU A 90 -27.15 -25.82 -31.72
CA LEU A 90 -28.37 -26.63 -31.84
C LEU A 90 -28.08 -28.13 -32.00
N LYS A 91 -26.89 -28.46 -32.48
CA LYS A 91 -26.44 -29.85 -32.69
C LYS A 91 -25.64 -30.40 -31.51
N SER A 92 -24.99 -29.52 -30.74
CA SER A 92 -24.19 -29.91 -29.59
C SER A 92 -25.05 -30.15 -28.35
N SER A 93 -25.19 -31.40 -27.93
CA SER A 93 -25.90 -31.76 -26.70
C SER A 93 -25.28 -31.15 -25.43
N ALA A 94 -23.95 -30.99 -25.41
CA ALA A 94 -23.21 -30.46 -24.27
C ALA A 94 -22.97 -28.94 -24.33
N MET A 95 -23.38 -28.27 -25.42
CA MET A 95 -23.14 -26.84 -25.66
C MET A 95 -21.66 -26.42 -25.48
N SER A 96 -20.74 -27.36 -25.72
CA SER A 96 -19.30 -27.24 -25.49
C SER A 96 -18.54 -27.93 -26.62
N SER A 97 -17.38 -27.41 -27.02
CA SER A 97 -16.56 -28.06 -28.05
C SER A 97 -16.03 -29.42 -27.57
N LEU A 98 -15.58 -29.48 -26.32
CA LEU A 98 -15.23 -30.72 -25.64
C LEU A 98 -15.84 -30.73 -24.24
N TYR A 99 -16.43 -31.86 -23.86
CA TYR A 99 -17.11 -31.98 -22.58
C TYR A 99 -16.81 -33.32 -21.91
N PHE A 100 -16.41 -33.27 -20.64
CA PHE A 100 -16.17 -34.44 -19.80
C PHE A 100 -16.92 -34.27 -18.48
N SER A 101 -17.79 -35.21 -18.17
CA SER A 101 -18.56 -35.22 -16.93
C SER A 101 -18.49 -36.59 -16.26
N GLN A 102 -18.16 -36.62 -14.96
CA GLN A 102 -17.98 -37.85 -14.19
C GLN A 102 -16.96 -38.82 -14.81
N CYS A 103 -15.95 -38.28 -15.49
CA CYS A 103 -14.94 -39.08 -16.18
C CYS A 103 -13.74 -39.37 -15.30
N LYS A 104 -13.15 -40.56 -15.45
CA LYS A 104 -11.84 -40.90 -14.89
C LYS A 104 -10.82 -41.00 -16.00
N MET A 105 -9.75 -40.23 -15.92
CA MET A 105 -8.73 -40.14 -16.96
C MET A 105 -7.36 -40.28 -16.33
N ARG A 106 -6.54 -41.23 -16.78
CA ARG A 106 -5.12 -41.25 -16.38
C ARG A 106 -4.41 -40.00 -16.88
N ASN A 107 -4.61 -39.67 -18.15
CA ASN A 107 -4.09 -38.48 -18.80
C ASN A 107 -5.19 -37.78 -19.60
N PHE A 108 -5.25 -36.46 -19.54
CA PHE A 108 -6.00 -35.62 -20.46
C PHE A 108 -5.02 -34.67 -21.15
N THR A 109 -4.89 -34.78 -22.46
CA THR A 109 -3.88 -34.02 -23.21
C THR A 109 -4.48 -33.26 -24.39
N LEU A 110 -4.23 -31.95 -24.45
CA LEU A 110 -4.46 -31.10 -25.63
C LEU A 110 -3.12 -30.58 -26.14
N VAL A 111 -2.68 -30.97 -27.33
CA VAL A 111 -1.36 -30.62 -27.86
C VAL A 111 -1.38 -30.35 -29.36
N HIS A 112 -0.28 -29.79 -29.88
CA HIS A 112 -0.03 -29.60 -31.31
C HIS A 112 -1.08 -28.72 -32.02
N GLY A 113 -1.46 -27.59 -31.42
CA GLY A 113 -2.29 -26.59 -32.13
C GLY A 113 -3.79 -26.81 -32.05
N CYS A 114 -4.31 -27.49 -31.02
CA CYS A 114 -5.76 -27.64 -30.87
C CYS A 114 -6.46 -26.28 -30.80
N HIS A 115 -7.56 -26.11 -31.54
CA HIS A 115 -8.29 -24.84 -31.66
C HIS A 115 -9.79 -25.03 -31.60
N PHE A 116 -10.38 -24.59 -30.48
CA PHE A 116 -11.81 -24.73 -30.20
C PHE A 116 -12.49 -23.37 -30.21
N LYS A 117 -13.65 -23.26 -30.86
CA LYS A 117 -14.46 -22.05 -30.84
C LYS A 117 -15.16 -21.85 -29.49
N ARG A 118 -15.79 -22.90 -28.98
CA ARG A 118 -16.45 -22.92 -27.66
C ARG A 118 -15.52 -23.50 -26.59
N ASN A 119 -16.02 -23.56 -25.37
CA ASN A 119 -15.25 -24.06 -24.23
C ASN A 119 -14.88 -25.54 -24.32
N VAL A 120 -13.87 -25.87 -23.54
CA VAL A 120 -13.51 -27.23 -23.14
C VAL A 120 -13.84 -27.34 -21.65
N ARG A 121 -14.59 -28.36 -21.24
CA ARG A 121 -15.04 -28.54 -19.85
C ARG A 121 -14.68 -29.92 -19.32
N ILE A 122 -14.12 -29.95 -18.12
CA ILE A 122 -13.98 -31.14 -17.28
C ILE A 122 -14.70 -30.85 -15.96
N GLU A 123 -15.80 -31.55 -15.72
CA GLU A 123 -16.68 -31.23 -14.60
C GLU A 123 -17.35 -32.44 -13.92
N ASN A 124 -18.15 -32.16 -12.90
CA ASN A 124 -19.02 -33.09 -12.18
C ASN A 124 -18.27 -34.34 -11.68
N ASP A 125 -17.40 -34.15 -10.69
CA ASP A 125 -16.65 -35.23 -10.03
C ASP A 125 -15.72 -36.02 -10.95
N SER A 126 -15.22 -35.39 -12.01
CA SER A 126 -14.19 -35.98 -12.87
C SER A 126 -12.85 -36.07 -12.13
N GLU A 127 -12.11 -37.15 -12.34
CA GLU A 127 -10.78 -37.38 -11.77
C GLU A 127 -9.77 -37.54 -12.91
N VAL A 128 -8.76 -36.66 -12.93
CA VAL A 128 -7.70 -36.68 -13.94
C VAL A 128 -6.36 -36.88 -13.26
N GLY A 129 -5.57 -37.85 -13.71
CA GLY A 129 -4.20 -38.05 -13.26
C GLY A 129 -3.34 -36.84 -13.62
N GLU A 130 -3.03 -36.71 -14.91
CA GLU A 130 -2.31 -35.58 -15.49
C GLU A 130 -3.18 -34.80 -16.48
N VAL A 131 -3.29 -33.49 -16.29
CA VAL A 131 -3.84 -32.56 -17.26
C VAL A 131 -2.67 -31.86 -17.95
N LYS A 132 -2.55 -32.02 -19.27
CA LYS A 132 -1.53 -31.35 -20.08
C LYS A 132 -2.18 -30.57 -21.23
N ILE A 133 -2.01 -29.27 -21.26
CA ILE A 133 -2.49 -28.39 -22.33
C ILE A 133 -1.29 -27.64 -22.88
N GLU A 134 -0.99 -27.82 -24.16
CA GLU A 134 0.17 -27.24 -24.81
C GLU A 134 -0.22 -26.62 -26.16
N ASN A 135 0.23 -25.39 -26.43
CA ASN A 135 0.09 -24.73 -27.73
C ASN A 135 -1.35 -24.83 -28.28
N SER A 136 -2.33 -24.39 -27.51
CA SER A 136 -3.75 -24.55 -27.82
C SER A 136 -4.51 -23.24 -27.68
N LYS A 137 -5.65 -23.11 -28.38
CA LYS A 137 -6.48 -21.91 -28.40
C LYS A 137 -7.95 -22.24 -28.17
N ILE A 138 -8.62 -21.46 -27.31
CA ILE A 138 -10.05 -21.56 -27.06
C ILE A 138 -10.63 -20.14 -27.10
N GLU A 139 -11.57 -19.86 -28.01
CA GLU A 139 -11.97 -18.48 -28.32
C GLU A 139 -13.00 -17.88 -27.35
N GLU A 140 -14.22 -18.41 -27.33
CA GLU A 140 -15.35 -17.66 -26.76
C GLU A 140 -15.42 -17.72 -25.23
N ILE A 141 -15.29 -18.92 -24.64
CA ILE A 141 -15.65 -19.15 -23.22
C ILE A 141 -14.46 -19.72 -22.41
N GLY A 142 -13.49 -20.37 -23.05
CA GLY A 142 -12.25 -20.84 -22.40
C GLY A 142 -12.28 -22.27 -21.86
N PHE A 143 -11.35 -22.60 -20.96
CA PHE A 143 -11.20 -23.92 -20.34
C PHE A 143 -11.79 -23.94 -18.93
N TYR A 144 -12.61 -24.94 -18.62
CA TYR A 144 -13.24 -25.12 -17.32
C TYR A 144 -12.79 -26.42 -16.67
N PHE A 145 -12.31 -26.32 -15.43
CA PHE A 145 -12.07 -27.45 -14.55
C PHE A 145 -12.87 -27.23 -13.27
N SER A 146 -14.05 -27.86 -13.17
CA SER A 146 -14.98 -27.57 -12.08
C SER A 146 -15.41 -28.81 -11.31
N LYS A 147 -15.56 -28.71 -9.99
CA LYS A 147 -16.00 -29.83 -9.13
C LYS A 147 -15.24 -31.13 -9.42
N SER A 148 -13.93 -31.04 -9.66
CA SER A 148 -13.12 -32.14 -10.19
C SER A 148 -11.79 -32.25 -9.46
N LYS A 149 -11.03 -33.33 -9.72
CA LYS A 149 -9.74 -33.58 -9.07
C LYS A 149 -8.62 -33.76 -10.09
N SER A 150 -7.48 -33.10 -9.86
CA SER A 150 -6.21 -33.36 -10.55
C SER A 150 -5.27 -34.07 -9.59
N LEU A 151 -4.81 -35.29 -9.94
CA LEU A 151 -4.13 -36.17 -8.99
C LEU A 151 -2.60 -36.00 -9.00
N LEU A 152 -1.97 -35.78 -10.16
CA LEU A 152 -0.51 -35.78 -10.34
C LEU A 152 0.03 -34.42 -10.77
N SER A 153 -0.49 -33.85 -11.86
CA SER A 153 -0.04 -32.58 -12.43
C SER A 153 -1.17 -31.89 -13.19
N PHE A 154 -1.16 -30.56 -13.18
CA PHE A 154 -1.99 -29.71 -14.02
C PHE A 154 -1.10 -28.69 -14.71
N ASP A 155 -0.79 -28.95 -15.98
CA ASP A 155 0.20 -28.21 -16.75
C ASP A 155 -0.45 -27.53 -17.96
N VAL A 156 -0.36 -26.20 -17.99
CA VAL A 156 -0.91 -25.36 -19.05
C VAL A 156 0.21 -24.49 -19.61
N VAL A 157 0.59 -24.75 -20.86
CA VAL A 157 1.70 -24.11 -21.55
C VAL A 157 1.20 -23.51 -22.87
N ASN A 158 1.45 -22.22 -23.11
CA ASN A 158 1.06 -21.52 -24.35
C ASN A 158 -0.44 -21.68 -24.70
N LEU A 159 -1.32 -21.61 -23.70
CA LEU A 159 -2.76 -21.62 -23.91
C LEU A 159 -3.27 -20.19 -24.13
N THR A 160 -3.99 -19.96 -25.23
CA THR A 160 -4.75 -18.72 -25.45
C THR A 160 -6.23 -18.97 -25.20
N ALA A 161 -6.70 -18.72 -23.97
CA ALA A 161 -8.07 -18.97 -23.53
C ALA A 161 -8.31 -18.32 -22.16
N GLY A 162 -9.56 -18.05 -21.78
CA GLY A 162 -9.88 -17.94 -20.35
C GLY A 162 -9.69 -19.29 -19.65
N LEU A 163 -9.27 -19.30 -18.39
CA LEU A 163 -9.08 -20.49 -17.57
C LEU A 163 -9.85 -20.34 -16.25
N ASN A 164 -10.87 -21.17 -16.07
CA ASN A 164 -11.70 -21.17 -14.88
C ASN A 164 -11.58 -22.49 -14.13
N ILE A 165 -11.03 -22.43 -12.92
CA ILE A 165 -10.90 -23.56 -12.01
C ILE A 165 -11.80 -23.28 -10.81
N SER A 166 -12.77 -24.15 -10.55
CA SER A 166 -13.73 -23.94 -9.47
C SER A 166 -14.06 -25.19 -8.68
N ASN A 167 -14.22 -25.06 -7.36
CA ASN A 167 -14.65 -26.15 -6.47
C ASN A 167 -13.82 -27.45 -6.65
N SER A 168 -12.53 -27.33 -6.94
CA SER A 168 -11.70 -28.45 -7.40
C SER A 168 -10.53 -28.71 -6.45
N THR A 169 -10.01 -29.94 -6.48
CA THR A 169 -8.86 -30.33 -5.65
C THR A 169 -7.67 -30.76 -6.51
N PHE A 170 -6.52 -30.15 -6.27
CA PHE A 170 -5.26 -30.44 -6.94
C PHE A 170 -4.31 -31.10 -5.93
N LEU A 171 -4.17 -32.42 -6.03
CA LEU A 171 -3.22 -33.18 -5.20
C LEU A 171 -1.79 -33.04 -5.72
N GLY A 172 -1.67 -32.79 -7.03
CA GLY A 172 -0.44 -32.56 -7.77
C GLY A 172 0.00 -31.11 -7.84
N THR A 173 1.03 -30.86 -8.64
CA THR A 173 1.55 -29.50 -8.93
C THR A 173 0.70 -28.83 -10.00
N ALA A 174 0.57 -27.50 -9.94
CA ALA A 174 -0.11 -26.72 -10.96
C ALA A 174 0.86 -25.71 -11.59
N ARG A 175 1.02 -25.78 -12.91
CA ARG A 175 1.89 -24.87 -13.68
C ARG A 175 1.08 -24.19 -14.78
N PHE A 176 1.18 -22.87 -14.83
CA PHE A 176 0.62 -22.02 -15.86
C PHE A 176 1.75 -21.19 -16.47
N GLU A 177 2.08 -21.49 -17.71
CA GLU A 177 3.27 -20.97 -18.40
C GLU A 177 2.87 -20.36 -19.74
N SER A 178 3.26 -19.10 -19.95
CA SER A 178 2.99 -18.36 -21.20
C SER A 178 1.51 -18.37 -21.61
N HIS A 179 0.62 -18.37 -20.61
CA HIS A 179 -0.83 -18.33 -20.81
C HIS A 179 -1.27 -16.93 -21.23
N SER A 180 -2.17 -16.84 -22.21
CA SER A 180 -2.79 -15.60 -22.65
C SER A 180 -4.30 -15.67 -22.44
N GLY A 181 -4.79 -15.00 -21.41
CA GLY A 181 -6.20 -15.00 -21.03
C GLY A 181 -6.40 -14.84 -19.53
N GLU A 182 -7.66 -14.69 -19.12
CA GLU A 182 -8.04 -14.51 -17.72
C GLU A 182 -7.91 -15.83 -16.96
N ILE A 183 -7.36 -15.79 -15.74
CA ILE A 183 -7.28 -16.96 -14.86
C ILE A 183 -8.13 -16.68 -13.62
N SER A 184 -9.08 -17.57 -13.35
CA SER A 184 -9.91 -17.53 -12.14
C SER A 184 -9.80 -18.85 -11.40
N LEU A 185 -9.24 -18.81 -10.20
CA LEU A 185 -9.19 -19.92 -9.25
C LEU A 185 -10.20 -19.64 -8.15
N LEU A 186 -11.22 -20.49 -8.01
CA LEU A 186 -12.36 -20.27 -7.14
C LEU A 186 -12.58 -21.48 -6.23
N HIS A 187 -12.69 -21.29 -4.92
CA HIS A 187 -13.10 -22.34 -3.98
C HIS A 187 -12.33 -23.67 -4.13
N SER A 188 -11.04 -23.61 -4.46
CA SER A 188 -10.25 -24.78 -4.82
C SER A 188 -9.10 -25.02 -3.83
N ILE A 189 -8.66 -26.27 -3.73
CA ILE A 189 -7.59 -26.69 -2.81
C ILE A 189 -6.38 -27.14 -3.62
N PHE A 190 -5.22 -26.53 -3.37
CA PHE A 190 -3.94 -26.87 -4.00
C PHE A 190 -2.98 -27.43 -2.95
N LYS A 191 -2.69 -28.73 -3.04
CA LYS A 191 -1.86 -29.47 -2.07
C LYS A 191 -0.36 -29.30 -2.31
N LYS A 192 0.05 -29.01 -3.54
CA LYS A 192 1.44 -28.77 -3.94
C LYS A 192 1.59 -27.39 -4.54
N TRP A 193 2.81 -27.06 -4.93
CA TRP A 193 3.15 -25.73 -5.40
C TRP A 193 2.33 -25.34 -6.63
N VAL A 194 2.09 -24.03 -6.73
CA VAL A 194 1.45 -23.40 -7.89
C VAL A 194 2.44 -22.42 -8.49
N GLN A 195 2.75 -22.56 -9.77
CA GLN A 195 3.66 -21.68 -10.50
C GLN A 195 2.94 -21.02 -11.66
N ILE A 196 3.02 -19.70 -11.72
CA ILE A 196 2.55 -18.87 -12.83
C ILE A 196 3.76 -18.13 -13.38
N TRP A 197 4.05 -18.30 -14.66
CA TRP A 197 5.17 -17.66 -15.35
C TRP A 197 4.77 -17.17 -16.73
N ASN A 198 5.22 -15.97 -17.11
CA ASN A 198 4.90 -15.32 -18.38
C ASN A 198 3.39 -15.20 -18.68
N LEU A 199 2.56 -15.03 -17.64
CA LEU A 199 1.13 -14.84 -17.82
C LEU A 199 0.87 -13.49 -18.51
N THR A 200 0.06 -13.47 -19.55
CA THR A 200 -0.50 -12.24 -20.13
C THR A 200 -2.00 -12.25 -19.91
N SER A 201 -2.48 -11.49 -18.91
CA SER A 201 -3.86 -11.54 -18.47
C SER A 201 -4.44 -10.16 -18.16
N ARG A 202 -5.71 -9.98 -18.49
CA ARG A 202 -6.49 -8.83 -18.00
C ARG A 202 -6.87 -8.98 -16.52
N SER A 203 -7.03 -10.21 -16.06
CA SER A 203 -7.48 -10.50 -14.70
C SER A 203 -6.92 -11.83 -14.19
N LEU A 204 -6.27 -11.78 -13.04
CA LEU A 204 -5.90 -12.94 -12.24
C LEU A 204 -6.72 -12.90 -10.94
N VAL A 205 -7.56 -13.89 -10.71
CA VAL A 205 -8.45 -13.92 -9.54
C VAL A 205 -8.17 -15.17 -8.73
N PHE A 206 -7.78 -14.98 -7.47
CA PHE A 206 -7.86 -15.97 -6.42
C PHE A 206 -9.03 -15.59 -5.50
N ASN A 207 -9.93 -16.55 -5.27
CA ASN A 207 -11.14 -16.34 -4.48
C ASN A 207 -11.51 -17.59 -3.69
N TYR A 208 -11.38 -17.52 -2.36
CA TYR A 208 -11.67 -18.58 -1.39
C TYR A 208 -10.93 -19.91 -1.66
N ASN A 209 -9.69 -19.86 -2.15
CA ASN A 209 -8.86 -21.05 -2.31
C ASN A 209 -8.06 -21.37 -1.06
N THR A 210 -7.59 -22.61 -0.97
CA THR A 210 -6.59 -23.03 0.02
C THR A 210 -5.34 -23.53 -0.69
N PHE A 211 -4.22 -22.83 -0.48
CA PHE A 211 -2.90 -23.22 -0.99
C PHE A 211 -2.06 -23.77 0.16
N GLU A 212 -1.79 -25.07 0.14
CA GLU A 212 -1.00 -25.77 1.19
C GLU A 212 0.51 -25.68 0.97
N ALA A 213 0.93 -25.23 -0.22
CA ALA A 213 2.31 -25.06 -0.60
C ALA A 213 2.55 -23.68 -1.23
N THR A 214 3.79 -23.41 -1.63
CA THR A 214 4.21 -22.12 -2.17
C THR A 214 3.48 -21.77 -3.47
N VAL A 215 3.04 -20.52 -3.57
CA VAL A 215 2.53 -19.92 -4.82
C VAL A 215 3.59 -18.96 -5.34
N LYS A 216 4.06 -19.17 -6.57
CA LYS A 216 5.03 -18.30 -7.22
C LYS A 216 4.45 -17.73 -8.51
N ILE A 217 4.47 -16.41 -8.63
CA ILE A 217 4.10 -15.66 -9.82
C ILE A 217 5.31 -14.83 -10.25
N SER A 218 5.71 -14.95 -11.51
CA SER A 218 6.88 -14.22 -12.02
C SER A 218 6.74 -13.86 -13.49
N ALA A 219 7.49 -12.84 -13.90
CA ALA A 219 7.63 -12.43 -15.30
C ALA A 219 6.31 -12.23 -16.07
N SER A 220 5.27 -11.71 -15.39
CA SER A 220 3.91 -11.69 -15.91
C SER A 220 3.42 -10.27 -16.23
N ARG A 221 2.49 -10.16 -17.18
CA ARG A 221 1.78 -8.94 -17.59
C ARG A 221 0.31 -9.06 -17.14
N ILE A 222 -0.01 -8.51 -15.98
CA ILE A 222 -1.30 -8.67 -15.32
C ILE A 222 -1.95 -7.29 -15.16
N ALA A 223 -3.10 -7.07 -15.80
CA ALA A 223 -3.79 -5.79 -15.61
C ALA A 223 -4.39 -5.68 -14.20
N SER A 224 -5.05 -6.72 -13.68
CA SER A 224 -5.59 -6.73 -12.32
C SER A 224 -5.35 -8.08 -11.64
N TRP A 225 -4.89 -8.05 -10.39
CA TRP A 225 -4.75 -9.22 -9.52
C TRP A 225 -5.58 -9.05 -8.25
N SER A 226 -6.55 -9.93 -8.07
CA SER A 226 -7.42 -9.96 -6.89
C SER A 226 -7.18 -11.23 -6.06
N ILE A 227 -7.00 -11.06 -4.75
CA ILE A 227 -6.91 -12.13 -3.75
C ILE A 227 -8.02 -11.89 -2.73
N ILE A 228 -8.96 -12.81 -2.61
CA ILE A 228 -10.20 -12.62 -1.83
C ILE A 228 -10.46 -13.88 -1.00
N GLY A 229 -10.31 -13.80 0.31
CA GLY A 229 -10.67 -14.92 1.19
C GLY A 229 -9.77 -16.15 1.08
N ASP A 230 -8.64 -16.06 0.37
CA ASP A 230 -7.72 -17.18 0.16
C ASP A 230 -6.86 -17.47 1.39
N THR A 231 -6.62 -18.75 1.67
CA THR A 231 -5.68 -19.20 2.71
C THR A 231 -4.39 -19.72 2.09
N PHE A 232 -3.26 -19.13 2.47
CA PHE A 232 -1.92 -19.55 2.08
C PHE A 232 -1.17 -20.09 3.30
N GLN A 233 -0.97 -21.42 3.32
CA GLN A 233 -0.24 -22.11 4.38
C GLN A 233 1.26 -21.86 4.30
N LYS A 234 1.77 -21.66 3.08
CA LYS A 234 3.17 -21.37 2.77
C LYS A 234 3.27 -20.01 2.07
N GLU A 235 4.51 -19.62 1.77
CA GLU A 235 4.82 -18.32 1.20
C GLU A 235 4.16 -18.08 -0.17
N VAL A 236 3.69 -16.84 -0.38
CA VAL A 236 3.28 -16.32 -1.70
C VAL A 236 4.36 -15.37 -2.22
N LYS A 237 4.87 -15.62 -3.43
CA LYS A 237 5.88 -14.79 -4.08
C LYS A 237 5.36 -14.21 -5.37
N TYR A 238 5.43 -12.90 -5.49
CA TYR A 238 5.25 -12.19 -6.75
C TYR A 238 6.51 -11.39 -7.11
N GLU A 239 7.06 -11.66 -8.29
CA GLU A 239 8.24 -11.00 -8.84
C GLU A 239 7.89 -10.34 -10.18
N ASN A 240 7.82 -9.00 -10.22
CA ASN A 240 7.52 -8.25 -11.45
C ASN A 240 8.72 -8.16 -12.42
N PHE A 241 9.48 -9.23 -12.56
CA PHE A 241 10.60 -9.31 -13.48
C PHE A 241 10.89 -10.76 -13.83
N ASP A 242 11.64 -10.95 -14.91
CA ASP A 242 12.24 -12.22 -15.25
C ASP A 242 13.71 -12.25 -14.84
N SER A 243 14.08 -13.22 -14.01
CA SER A 243 15.48 -13.43 -13.63
C SER A 243 16.31 -14.02 -14.78
N GLY A 244 15.66 -14.71 -15.73
CA GLY A 244 16.29 -15.26 -16.94
C GLY A 244 16.58 -14.20 -18.01
N GLY A 245 15.88 -13.06 -17.96
CA GLY A 245 16.03 -11.96 -18.92
C GLY A 245 15.40 -12.21 -20.29
N GLU A 246 14.60 -13.26 -20.44
CA GLU A 246 13.87 -13.58 -21.66
C GLU A 246 12.68 -12.63 -21.86
N ILE A 247 12.03 -12.26 -20.76
CA ILE A 247 10.85 -11.38 -20.77
C ILE A 247 11.25 -9.96 -20.37
N LYS A 248 11.21 -9.06 -21.36
CA LYS A 248 11.61 -7.65 -21.19
C LYS A 248 10.54 -6.77 -20.54
N GLU A 249 9.27 -7.15 -20.65
CA GLU A 249 8.14 -6.35 -20.21
C GLU A 249 7.27 -7.16 -19.24
N CYS A 250 7.20 -6.70 -17.99
CA CYS A 250 6.33 -7.22 -16.95
C CYS A 250 5.53 -6.06 -16.36
N ASN A 251 4.26 -6.28 -16.01
CA ASN A 251 3.46 -5.26 -15.33
C ASN A 251 2.43 -5.87 -14.38
N LEU A 252 2.08 -5.09 -13.36
CA LEU A 252 0.91 -5.26 -12.53
C LEU A 252 0.26 -3.89 -12.41
N ASN A 253 -0.92 -3.68 -13.01
CA ASN A 253 -1.55 -2.36 -12.98
C ASN A 253 -2.39 -2.17 -11.72
N GLU A 254 -3.09 -3.21 -11.28
CA GLU A 254 -3.96 -3.16 -10.10
C GLU A 254 -3.78 -4.37 -9.19
N LEU A 255 -3.74 -4.12 -7.88
CA LEU A 255 -3.68 -5.14 -6.84
C LEU A 255 -4.81 -4.91 -5.83
N TYR A 256 -5.63 -5.94 -5.62
CA TYR A 256 -6.71 -5.95 -4.63
C TYR A 256 -6.55 -7.16 -3.70
N ILE A 257 -6.45 -6.92 -2.39
CA ILE A 257 -6.31 -8.00 -1.40
C ILE A 257 -7.32 -7.79 -0.27
N SER A 258 -8.22 -8.75 -0.07
CA SER A 258 -9.19 -8.73 1.02
C SER A 258 -9.35 -10.12 1.65
N GLN A 259 -9.62 -10.14 2.96
CA GLN A 259 -9.98 -11.37 3.71
C GLN A 259 -9.00 -12.56 3.61
N ALA A 260 -7.76 -12.36 3.16
CA ALA A 260 -6.79 -13.43 2.94
C ALA A 260 -5.99 -13.80 4.21
N GLU A 261 -5.54 -15.05 4.29
CA GLU A 261 -4.71 -15.55 5.40
C GLU A 261 -3.32 -15.94 4.89
N PHE A 262 -2.28 -15.19 5.30
CA PHE A 262 -0.88 -15.41 4.90
C PHE A 262 -0.03 -15.98 6.04
N ILE A 263 -0.08 -17.30 6.25
CA ILE A 263 0.48 -17.95 7.45
C ILE A 263 2.00 -17.82 7.52
N GLU A 264 2.72 -18.20 6.45
CA GLU A 264 4.17 -17.97 6.33
C GLU A 264 4.52 -16.66 5.62
N GLY A 265 3.51 -15.93 5.15
CA GLY A 265 3.63 -14.59 4.59
C GLY A 265 3.49 -14.50 3.07
N ALA A 266 3.29 -13.27 2.60
CA ALA A 266 3.29 -12.91 1.18
C ALA A 266 4.31 -11.81 0.92
N ASP A 267 5.06 -11.93 -0.19
CA ASP A 267 6.05 -10.96 -0.64
C ASP A 267 5.80 -10.57 -2.10
N ILE A 268 5.38 -9.33 -2.31
CA ILE A 268 5.00 -8.76 -3.61
C ILE A 268 6.02 -7.68 -4.00
N ARG A 269 6.90 -8.00 -4.96
CA ARG A 269 8.06 -7.17 -5.33
C ARG A 269 7.90 -6.54 -6.71
N GLY A 270 7.99 -5.20 -6.78
CA GLY A 270 7.83 -4.43 -8.02
C GLY A 270 9.11 -4.05 -8.75
N ARG A 271 10.26 -4.07 -8.06
CA ARG A 271 11.57 -3.64 -8.60
C ARG A 271 11.59 -2.19 -9.13
N GLY A 272 10.79 -1.31 -8.54
CA GLY A 272 10.67 0.09 -8.92
C GLY A 272 9.76 0.34 -10.12
N LEU A 273 9.06 -0.70 -10.61
CA LEU A 273 8.07 -0.56 -11.66
C LEU A 273 6.79 0.13 -11.14
N LYS A 274 6.03 0.69 -12.08
CA LYS A 274 4.78 1.39 -11.79
C LYS A 274 3.63 0.41 -11.59
N ILE A 275 2.76 0.73 -10.64
CA ILE A 275 1.46 0.12 -10.40
C ILE A 275 0.44 1.24 -10.22
N ASN A 276 -0.71 1.15 -10.89
CA ASN A 276 -1.71 2.20 -10.88
C ASN A 276 -2.44 2.24 -9.54
N LYS A 277 -2.85 1.08 -9.03
CA LYS A 277 -3.69 1.03 -7.83
C LYS A 277 -3.39 -0.16 -6.95
N ILE A 278 -3.27 0.07 -5.65
CA ILE A 278 -3.25 -0.95 -4.61
C ILE A 278 -4.39 -0.66 -3.65
N THR A 279 -5.30 -1.62 -3.46
CA THR A 279 -6.47 -1.48 -2.58
C THR A 279 -6.48 -2.58 -1.53
N LEU A 280 -6.44 -2.16 -0.25
CA LEU A 280 -6.40 -3.03 0.92
C LEU A 280 -7.58 -2.70 1.86
N PRO A 281 -8.78 -3.26 1.61
CA PRO A 281 -9.88 -3.21 2.57
C PRO A 281 -9.62 -4.24 3.68
N ILE A 282 -8.97 -3.79 4.74
CA ILE A 282 -8.51 -4.63 5.84
C ILE A 282 -9.70 -4.98 6.74
N THR A 283 -9.94 -6.28 6.92
CA THR A 283 -10.90 -6.83 7.89
C THR A 283 -10.16 -7.66 8.93
N SER A 284 -10.87 -8.13 9.97
CA SER A 284 -10.32 -9.08 10.95
C SER A 284 -9.83 -10.39 10.32
N ASP A 285 -10.36 -10.73 9.13
CA ASP A 285 -10.07 -11.97 8.42
C ASP A 285 -8.81 -11.84 7.55
N LEU A 286 -8.40 -10.62 7.19
CA LEU A 286 -7.11 -10.39 6.54
C LEU A 286 -6.01 -10.48 7.62
N LYS A 287 -5.25 -11.57 7.62
CA LYS A 287 -4.29 -11.91 8.69
C LYS A 287 -2.98 -12.51 8.19
N GLY A 288 -1.97 -12.52 9.06
CA GLY A 288 -0.65 -13.05 8.76
C GLY A 288 0.35 -11.95 8.40
N VAL A 289 1.30 -12.23 7.50
CA VAL A 289 2.33 -11.26 7.09
C VAL A 289 2.16 -10.89 5.62
N LEU A 290 1.96 -9.61 5.32
CA LEU A 290 1.89 -9.09 3.95
C LEU A 290 2.99 -8.05 3.75
N ARG A 291 3.92 -8.33 2.84
CA ARG A 291 4.98 -7.41 2.42
C ARG A 291 4.76 -6.98 0.98
N ILE A 292 4.65 -5.68 0.76
CA ILE A 292 4.61 -5.06 -0.56
C ILE A 292 5.82 -4.13 -0.64
N GLN A 293 6.67 -4.33 -1.64
CA GLN A 293 7.93 -3.59 -1.68
C GLN A 293 8.44 -3.23 -3.07
N ASN A 294 9.20 -2.13 -3.11
CA ASN A 294 9.90 -1.65 -4.29
C ASN A 294 8.92 -1.36 -5.44
N TRP A 295 7.93 -0.50 -5.20
CA TRP A 295 6.90 -0.10 -6.17
C TRP A 295 6.81 1.41 -6.30
N ARG A 296 6.39 1.85 -7.49
CA ARG A 296 5.94 3.22 -7.76
C ARG A 296 4.43 3.20 -7.92
N VAL A 297 3.70 3.66 -6.91
CA VAL A 297 2.26 3.46 -6.77
C VAL A 297 1.53 4.77 -7.07
N ALA A 298 0.62 4.77 -8.04
CA ALA A 298 -0.17 5.96 -8.31
C ALA A 298 -1.27 6.20 -7.25
N GLU A 299 -1.94 5.15 -6.79
CA GLU A 299 -2.94 5.22 -5.71
C GLU A 299 -2.79 4.02 -4.75
N LEU A 300 -2.55 4.28 -3.47
CA LEU A 300 -2.60 3.28 -2.39
C LEU A 300 -3.76 3.60 -1.46
N SER A 301 -4.78 2.73 -1.43
CA SER A 301 -5.94 2.86 -0.56
C SER A 301 -5.93 1.77 0.53
N ILE A 302 -6.01 2.20 1.79
CA ILE A 302 -6.10 1.33 2.96
C ILE A 302 -7.33 1.75 3.77
N SER A 303 -8.18 0.78 4.14
CA SER A 303 -9.39 1.05 4.93
C SER A 303 -9.72 -0.12 5.86
N GLY A 304 -10.65 0.09 6.79
CA GLY A 304 -11.16 -0.96 7.69
C GLY A 304 -10.34 -1.15 8.97
N ILE A 305 -10.39 -2.34 9.56
CA ILE A 305 -9.86 -2.60 10.92
C ILE A 305 -8.77 -3.67 10.86
N ASN A 306 -7.52 -3.26 11.10
CA ASN A 306 -6.41 -4.19 11.23
C ASN A 306 -6.30 -4.74 12.66
N GLN A 307 -6.56 -6.04 12.85
CA GLN A 307 -6.34 -6.73 14.13
C GLN A 307 -5.22 -7.77 14.06
N ASN A 308 -5.08 -8.45 12.93
CA ASN A 308 -4.30 -9.68 12.80
C ASN A 308 -3.26 -9.63 11.66
N LEU A 309 -3.18 -8.52 10.92
CA LEU A 309 -2.24 -8.36 9.81
C LEU A 309 -0.98 -7.63 10.27
N LYS A 310 0.16 -8.22 9.94
CA LYS A 310 1.45 -7.53 9.88
C LYS A 310 1.68 -7.02 8.46
N LEU A 311 1.34 -5.76 8.22
CA LEU A 311 1.50 -5.08 6.94
C LEU A 311 2.84 -4.35 6.87
N LEU A 312 3.68 -4.71 5.90
CA LEU A 312 4.98 -4.11 5.66
C LEU A 312 5.01 -3.48 4.26
N LEU A 313 5.07 -2.15 4.21
CA LEU A 313 5.16 -1.38 2.98
C LEU A 313 6.57 -0.78 2.90
N SER A 314 7.45 -1.37 2.10
CA SER A 314 8.89 -1.05 2.09
C SER A 314 9.36 -0.51 0.74
N GLN A 315 10.17 0.54 0.74
CA GLN A 315 10.80 1.11 -0.47
C GLN A 315 9.74 1.50 -1.52
N MET A 316 8.79 2.34 -1.16
CA MET A 316 7.70 2.73 -2.06
C MET A 316 7.73 4.22 -2.39
N HIS A 317 7.50 4.53 -3.66
CA HIS A 317 7.22 5.89 -4.13
C HIS A 317 5.73 5.98 -4.41
N ILE A 318 5.01 6.90 -3.77
CA ILE A 318 3.55 6.99 -3.89
C ILE A 318 3.13 8.36 -4.38
N ARG A 319 2.23 8.42 -5.36
CA ARG A 319 1.56 9.67 -5.71
C ARG A 319 0.44 9.97 -4.70
N GLU A 320 -0.54 9.09 -4.54
CA GLU A 320 -1.62 9.26 -3.55
C GLU A 320 -1.69 8.12 -2.54
N LEU A 321 -1.61 8.45 -1.24
CA LEU A 321 -1.86 7.53 -0.13
C LEU A 321 -3.17 7.93 0.56
N THR A 322 -4.16 7.03 0.55
CA THR A 322 -5.48 7.26 1.13
C THR A 322 -5.75 6.25 2.23
N MET A 323 -5.96 6.75 3.46
CA MET A 323 -6.34 5.99 4.63
C MET A 323 -7.66 6.55 5.18
N ILE A 324 -8.78 5.92 4.82
CA ILE A 324 -10.13 6.37 5.20
C ILE A 324 -10.82 5.28 6.00
N GLU A 325 -11.38 5.64 7.16
CA GLU A 325 -12.03 4.70 8.08
C GLU A 325 -11.08 3.55 8.48
N PHE A 326 -9.80 3.85 8.66
CA PHE A 326 -8.77 2.87 8.99
C PHE A 326 -8.46 2.87 10.49
N THR A 327 -8.54 1.71 11.15
CA THR A 327 -8.18 1.55 12.57
C THR A 327 -7.14 0.45 12.71
N ASN A 328 -5.99 0.76 13.32
CA ASN A 328 -4.89 -0.18 13.49
C ASN A 328 -4.70 -0.65 14.94
N TYR A 329 -5.08 -1.90 15.19
CA TYR A 329 -4.72 -2.66 16.39
C TYR A 329 -3.56 -3.64 16.17
N GLY A 330 -3.16 -3.86 14.91
CA GLY A 330 -2.10 -4.78 14.49
C GLY A 330 -0.74 -4.11 14.29
N ASP A 331 0.06 -4.66 13.37
CA ASP A 331 1.39 -4.15 13.03
C ASP A 331 1.39 -3.61 11.60
N VAL A 332 1.53 -2.28 11.47
CA VAL A 332 1.67 -1.61 10.17
C VAL A 332 3.01 -0.89 10.17
N THR A 333 3.81 -1.11 9.15
CA THR A 333 5.10 -0.43 8.98
C THR A 333 5.22 0.15 7.57
N PHE A 334 5.49 1.45 7.51
CA PHE A 334 5.94 2.17 6.33
C PHE A 334 7.44 2.39 6.44
N GLU A 335 8.22 1.82 5.52
CA GLU A 335 9.68 1.86 5.52
C GLU A 335 10.19 2.43 4.19
N ARG A 336 11.07 3.45 4.21
CA ARG A 336 11.61 4.09 3.00
C ARG A 336 10.50 4.51 2.03
N PHE A 337 9.63 5.37 2.52
CA PHE A 337 8.40 5.75 1.85
C PHE A 337 8.44 7.24 1.52
N GLN A 338 8.22 7.59 0.26
CA GLN A 338 8.30 8.96 -0.24
C GLN A 338 7.31 9.21 -1.39
N ALA A 339 7.13 10.46 -1.77
CA ALA A 339 6.30 10.83 -2.90
C ALA A 339 6.90 10.38 -4.23
N ASP A 340 6.04 10.01 -5.18
CA ASP A 340 6.41 9.82 -6.59
C ASP A 340 6.19 11.12 -7.38
N ASN A 341 7.17 12.03 -7.30
CA ASN A 341 7.14 13.33 -7.98
C ASN A 341 7.81 13.25 -9.35
N GLU A 342 7.40 12.29 -10.18
CA GLU A 342 7.97 12.18 -11.52
C GLU A 342 7.72 13.47 -12.30
N THR A 343 8.80 14.13 -12.74
CA THR A 343 8.78 15.45 -13.37
C THR A 343 8.19 15.33 -14.78
N GLY A 344 6.88 15.54 -14.89
CA GLY A 344 6.06 15.01 -15.97
C GLY A 344 5.21 16.03 -16.72
N ASN A 345 5.50 17.33 -16.67
CA ASN A 345 5.03 18.33 -17.65
C ASN A 345 3.49 18.45 -17.88
N THR A 346 2.68 18.02 -16.92
CA THR A 346 1.23 18.25 -16.92
C THR A 346 0.78 18.72 -15.54
N ASP A 347 -0.26 19.56 -15.47
CA ASP A 347 -0.86 20.10 -14.24
C ASP A 347 -1.43 19.02 -13.26
N GLU A 348 -1.09 17.74 -13.45
CA GLU A 348 -1.52 16.56 -12.68
C GLU A 348 -0.43 16.00 -11.74
N ASP A 349 0.71 16.70 -11.58
CA ASP A 349 1.84 16.30 -10.73
C ASP A 349 1.56 16.55 -9.22
N TYR A 350 0.39 16.17 -8.72
CA TYR A 350 0.01 16.33 -7.32
C TYR A 350 0.14 15.02 -6.54
N SER A 351 1.13 14.95 -5.66
CA SER A 351 1.25 13.88 -4.67
C SER A 351 0.59 14.29 -3.34
N ALA A 352 -0.24 13.42 -2.77
CA ALA A 352 -0.98 13.70 -1.55
C ALA A 352 -1.03 12.51 -0.59
N ILE A 353 -1.12 12.82 0.71
CA ILE A 353 -1.52 11.88 1.75
C ILE A 353 -2.87 12.33 2.29
N VAL A 354 -3.87 11.46 2.23
CA VAL A 354 -5.22 11.71 2.73
C VAL A 354 -5.52 10.72 3.85
N ILE A 355 -5.72 11.23 5.07
CA ILE A 355 -6.05 10.42 6.24
C ILE A 355 -7.33 10.97 6.87
N ALA A 356 -8.41 10.20 6.83
CA ALA A 356 -9.71 10.61 7.32
C ALA A 356 -10.34 9.56 8.23
N HIS A 357 -10.96 9.99 9.33
CA HIS A 357 -11.73 9.12 10.25
C HIS A 357 -10.95 7.88 10.69
N SER A 358 -9.66 8.03 10.97
CA SER A 358 -8.74 6.91 11.17
C SER A 358 -8.04 6.94 12.53
N ASP A 359 -7.67 5.77 13.05
CA ASP A 359 -6.80 5.60 14.21
C ASP A 359 -5.58 4.78 13.81
N LEU A 360 -4.43 5.44 13.74
CA LEU A 360 -3.21 4.81 13.27
C LEU A 360 -2.57 3.90 14.32
N GLY A 361 -3.00 3.97 15.58
CA GLY A 361 -2.45 3.15 16.68
C GLY A 361 -0.93 3.07 16.67
N ALA A 362 -0.39 1.85 16.80
CA ALA A 362 1.06 1.61 16.86
C ALA A 362 1.77 1.57 15.50
N THR A 363 1.25 2.23 14.46
CA THR A 363 1.85 2.29 13.12
C THR A 363 3.29 2.83 13.18
N ARG A 364 4.20 2.16 12.47
CA ARG A 364 5.61 2.53 12.39
C ARG A 364 5.92 3.25 11.09
N PHE A 365 6.58 4.39 11.19
CA PHE A 365 7.15 5.16 10.10
C PHE A 365 8.67 5.15 10.23
N THR A 366 9.38 4.56 9.28
CA THR A 366 10.84 4.43 9.29
C THR A 366 11.41 4.94 7.98
N GLU A 367 12.32 5.91 8.03
CA GLU A 367 12.86 6.54 6.81
C GLU A 367 11.75 7.08 5.89
N MET A 368 10.67 7.62 6.47
CA MET A 368 9.56 8.22 5.72
C MET A 368 9.81 9.70 5.46
N ASP A 369 9.59 10.14 4.24
CA ASP A 369 9.69 11.55 3.84
C ASP A 369 8.30 12.15 3.60
N PHE A 370 7.65 12.62 4.66
CA PHE A 370 6.39 13.35 4.55
C PHE A 370 6.53 14.68 3.80
N ARG A 371 7.73 15.29 3.84
CA ARG A 371 7.97 16.59 3.18
C ARG A 371 7.96 16.48 1.66
N SER A 372 8.24 15.31 1.12
CA SER A 372 8.19 15.06 -0.32
C SER A 372 6.78 15.20 -0.93
N PHE A 373 5.71 15.10 -0.14
CA PHE A 373 4.32 15.22 -0.62
C PHE A 373 3.87 16.68 -0.72
N PHE A 374 3.12 17.05 -1.75
CA PHE A 374 2.59 18.41 -1.89
C PHE A 374 1.54 18.75 -0.83
N GLU A 375 0.64 17.81 -0.53
CA GLU A 375 -0.40 17.96 0.50
C GLU A 375 -0.49 16.77 1.43
N ILE A 376 -0.81 17.09 2.68
CA ILE A 376 -1.19 16.14 3.72
C ILE A 376 -2.54 16.60 4.26
N ASN A 377 -3.59 15.92 3.84
CA ASN A 377 -4.95 16.13 4.30
C ASN A 377 -5.24 15.23 5.49
N VAL A 378 -5.58 15.83 6.62
CA VAL A 378 -5.89 15.09 7.85
C VAL A 378 -7.23 15.53 8.39
N GLU A 379 -8.17 14.59 8.49
CA GLU A 379 -9.49 14.78 9.05
C GLU A 379 -9.79 13.74 10.14
N ASN A 380 -10.25 14.20 11.31
CA ASN A 380 -10.72 13.33 12.41
C ASN A 380 -9.85 12.08 12.64
N THR A 381 -8.54 12.27 12.78
CA THR A 381 -7.57 11.18 12.84
C THR A 381 -6.79 11.19 14.15
N SER A 382 -6.54 9.99 14.70
CA SER A 382 -5.67 9.76 15.85
C SER A 382 -4.28 9.31 15.40
N PHE A 383 -3.26 10.04 15.85
CA PHE A 383 -1.83 9.72 15.75
C PHE A 383 -1.27 9.23 17.10
N ASP A 384 -2.13 8.91 18.07
CA ASP A 384 -1.65 8.43 19.36
C ASP A 384 -0.97 7.07 19.21
N GLY A 385 0.22 6.92 19.81
CA GLY A 385 0.98 5.68 19.79
C GLY A 385 1.84 5.40 18.54
N ILE A 386 1.86 6.28 17.53
CA ILE A 386 2.71 6.08 16.34
C ILE A 386 4.19 5.99 16.72
N LYS A 387 4.96 5.25 15.92
CA LYS A 387 6.42 5.10 16.10
C LYS A 387 7.16 5.68 14.91
N CYS A 388 8.15 6.52 15.15
CA CYS A 388 8.83 7.30 14.12
C CYS A 388 10.35 7.16 14.28
N SER A 389 11.03 6.76 13.22
CA SER A 389 12.50 6.68 13.16
C SER A 389 13.01 7.27 11.86
N ASN A 390 13.92 8.25 11.94
CA ASN A 390 14.48 8.95 10.78
C ASN A 390 13.40 9.50 9.82
N VAL A 391 12.43 10.25 10.35
CA VAL A 391 11.30 10.79 9.58
C VAL A 391 11.59 12.23 9.18
N THR A 392 11.43 12.56 7.90
CA THR A 392 11.43 13.95 7.42
C THR A 392 9.99 14.46 7.46
N TRP A 393 9.71 15.35 8.41
CA TRP A 393 8.36 15.88 8.63
C TRP A 393 8.00 16.98 7.64
N PHE A 394 6.72 17.03 7.29
CA PHE A 394 6.12 18.05 6.45
C PHE A 394 6.18 19.46 7.04
N ASP A 395 6.02 20.47 6.21
CA ASP A 395 5.90 21.89 6.54
C ASP A 395 4.45 22.28 6.82
N ASP A 396 4.22 23.33 7.63
CA ASP A 396 2.88 23.76 8.06
C ASP A 396 1.97 24.13 6.88
N SER A 397 2.55 24.55 5.75
CA SER A 397 1.84 24.88 4.51
C SER A 397 1.31 23.65 3.77
N GLN A 398 1.86 22.46 4.02
CA GLN A 398 1.42 21.20 3.39
C GLN A 398 0.21 20.60 4.09
N LEU A 399 -0.08 21.01 5.34
CA LEU A 399 -1.14 20.45 6.15
C LEU A 399 -2.50 21.11 5.85
N VAL A 400 -3.35 20.36 5.16
CA VAL A 400 -4.74 20.69 4.88
C VAL A 400 -5.65 19.96 5.86
N LEU A 401 -6.71 20.63 6.29
CA LEU A 401 -7.72 20.10 7.20
C LEU A 401 -9.02 20.20 6.41
N GLY A 402 -9.87 19.16 6.37
CA GLY A 402 -11.10 19.05 5.54
C GLY A 402 -12.20 20.12 5.75
N PHE A 403 -11.84 21.37 6.04
CA PHE A 403 -12.70 22.53 6.19
C PHE A 403 -12.59 23.45 4.96
N PRO A 404 -13.70 24.10 4.53
CA PRO A 404 -13.68 25.07 3.43
C PRO A 404 -12.75 26.27 3.69
N GLU A 405 -12.54 26.62 4.97
CA GLU A 405 -11.63 27.69 5.39
C GLU A 405 -10.63 27.19 6.45
N ASN A 406 -9.37 27.10 6.07
CA ASN A 406 -8.25 26.65 6.92
C ASN A 406 -7.85 27.64 8.03
N ASN A 407 -8.47 28.83 8.09
CA ASN A 407 -8.13 29.89 9.05
C ASN A 407 -9.15 30.06 10.19
N THR A 408 -10.16 29.18 10.27
CA THR A 408 -11.14 29.22 11.35
C THR A 408 -10.52 28.79 12.69
N SER A 409 -11.13 29.22 13.82
CA SER A 409 -10.72 28.77 15.16
C SER A 409 -10.78 27.24 15.28
N LYS A 410 -11.79 26.61 14.65
CA LYS A 410 -11.93 25.15 14.60
C LYS A 410 -10.79 24.48 13.83
N ALA A 411 -10.40 24.99 12.67
CA ALA A 411 -9.26 24.47 11.91
C ALA A 411 -7.95 24.58 12.70
N ASN A 412 -7.67 25.74 13.32
CA ASN A 412 -6.48 25.91 14.15
C ASN A 412 -6.48 25.02 15.40
N ARG A 413 -7.66 24.75 15.99
CA ARG A 413 -7.80 23.77 17.08
C ARG A 413 -7.46 22.35 16.63
N THR A 414 -7.93 21.92 15.47
CA THR A 414 -7.59 20.60 14.90
C THR A 414 -6.10 20.52 14.57
N ARG A 415 -5.51 21.56 13.97
CA ARG A 415 -4.07 21.65 13.72
C ARG A 415 -3.25 21.49 15.01
N ARG A 416 -3.63 22.20 16.07
CA ARG A 416 -3.00 22.10 17.40
C ARG A 416 -3.06 20.65 17.90
N GLU A 417 -4.20 20.00 17.75
CA GLU A 417 -4.42 18.64 18.21
C GLU A 417 -3.55 17.61 17.48
N ILE A 418 -3.41 17.71 16.15
CA ILE A 418 -2.50 16.88 15.35
C ILE A 418 -1.06 17.03 15.86
N TYR A 419 -0.57 18.27 16.00
CA TYR A 419 0.78 18.54 16.49
C TYR A 419 1.00 18.05 17.93
N ARG A 420 -0.03 18.16 18.78
CA ARG A 420 0.00 17.66 20.16
C ARG A 420 0.20 16.15 20.20
N GLN A 421 -0.54 15.40 19.39
CA GLN A 421 -0.44 13.94 19.33
C GLN A 421 0.93 13.48 18.81
N ILE A 422 1.40 14.04 17.69
CA ILE A 422 2.74 13.74 17.14
C ILE A 422 3.84 14.06 18.17
N LYS A 423 3.76 15.22 18.85
CA LYS A 423 4.68 15.59 19.93
C LYS A 423 4.74 14.54 21.03
N TYR A 424 3.58 14.06 21.50
CA TYR A 424 3.54 13.05 22.56
C TYR A 424 4.12 11.72 22.12
N ALA A 425 3.82 11.29 20.89
CA ALA A 425 4.40 10.09 20.29
C ALA A 425 5.93 10.19 20.16
N LEU A 426 6.48 11.33 19.75
CA LEU A 426 7.93 11.54 19.66
C LEU A 426 8.60 11.56 21.04
N LYS A 427 7.94 12.20 22.02
CA LYS A 427 8.45 12.28 23.40
C LYS A 427 8.51 10.91 24.06
N SER A 428 7.52 10.05 23.85
CA SER A 428 7.51 8.69 24.41
C SER A 428 8.63 7.81 23.83
N GLN A 429 9.12 8.14 22.63
CA GLN A 429 10.24 7.47 21.96
C GLN A 429 11.61 8.07 22.29
N GLY A 430 11.67 9.11 23.12
CA GLY A 430 12.91 9.81 23.46
C GLY A 430 13.44 10.77 22.38
N ASN A 431 12.68 11.02 21.31
CA ASN A 431 13.06 12.00 20.28
C ASN A 431 12.78 13.43 20.74
N GLN A 432 13.68 13.95 21.60
CA GLN A 432 13.54 15.27 22.20
C GLN A 432 13.57 16.39 21.16
N ILE A 433 14.44 16.30 20.15
CA ILE A 433 14.65 17.37 19.17
C ILE A 433 13.40 17.61 18.32
N GLU A 434 12.82 16.56 17.74
CA GLU A 434 11.61 16.69 16.93
C GLU A 434 10.38 16.96 17.79
N SER A 435 10.30 16.41 19.01
CA SER A 435 9.18 16.74 19.91
C SER A 435 9.11 18.23 20.23
N LEU A 436 10.26 18.92 20.33
CA LEU A 436 10.32 20.37 20.53
C LEU A 436 9.89 21.15 19.27
N LEU A 437 10.18 20.64 18.08
CA LEU A 437 9.68 21.22 16.83
C LEU A 437 8.14 21.21 16.82
N PHE A 438 7.53 20.06 17.13
CA PHE A 438 6.08 19.96 17.18
C PHE A 438 5.46 20.73 18.36
N GLN A 439 6.16 20.88 19.48
CA GLN A 439 5.75 21.78 20.55
C GLN A 439 5.69 23.25 20.06
N ALA A 440 6.67 23.70 19.28
CA ALA A 440 6.64 25.04 18.71
C ALA A 440 5.48 25.22 17.73
N ARG A 441 5.22 24.23 16.87
CA ARG A 441 4.09 24.23 15.93
C ARG A 441 2.73 24.21 16.63
N GLU A 442 2.56 23.38 17.67
CA GLU A 442 1.37 23.34 18.53
C GLU A 442 1.09 24.72 19.15
N MET A 443 2.10 25.38 19.70
CA MET A 443 1.93 26.71 20.32
C MET A 443 1.66 27.81 19.30
N SER A 444 2.19 27.69 18.07
CA SER A 444 1.85 28.58 16.95
C SER A 444 0.38 28.42 16.55
N ALA A 445 -0.10 27.19 16.38
CA ALA A 445 -1.48 26.87 16.07
C ALA A 445 -2.45 27.35 17.18
N HIS A 446 -2.08 27.14 18.46
CA HIS A 446 -2.86 27.65 19.59
C HIS A 446 -3.00 29.18 19.57
N ARG A 447 -1.95 29.89 19.18
CA ARG A 447 -2.02 31.36 19.03
C ARG A 447 -2.95 31.76 17.88
N ALA A 448 -2.89 31.05 16.75
CA ALA A 448 -3.78 31.31 15.62
C ALA A 448 -5.25 31.06 15.99
N GLU A 449 -5.52 29.98 16.72
CA GLU A 449 -6.84 29.67 17.31
C GLU A 449 -7.34 30.84 18.18
N LEU A 450 -6.52 31.33 19.12
CA LEU A 450 -6.88 32.46 19.97
C LEU A 450 -7.10 33.75 19.18
N LYS A 451 -6.26 34.06 18.19
CA LYS A 451 -6.45 35.26 17.34
C LYS A 451 -7.75 35.23 16.56
N SER A 452 -8.17 34.04 16.14
CA SER A 452 -9.42 33.82 15.41
C SER A 452 -10.66 33.71 16.31
N SER A 453 -10.49 33.67 17.64
CA SER A 453 -11.59 33.69 18.60
C SER A 453 -11.84 35.12 19.11
N GLU A 454 -13.08 35.42 19.45
CA GLU A 454 -13.47 36.72 20.04
C GLU A 454 -12.83 36.95 21.43
N SER A 455 -12.28 35.91 22.05
CA SER A 455 -11.75 35.88 23.40
C SER A 455 -10.26 36.21 23.55
N TYR A 456 -9.61 36.82 22.53
CA TYR A 456 -8.16 37.07 22.60
C TYR A 456 -7.76 38.23 23.52
N GLY A 457 -7.74 37.95 24.84
CA GLY A 457 -7.44 38.90 25.90
C GLY A 457 -5.97 39.35 25.97
N SER A 458 -5.74 40.45 26.68
CA SER A 458 -4.42 41.07 26.84
C SER A 458 -3.39 40.18 27.55
N ASN A 459 -3.83 39.33 28.48
CA ASN A 459 -2.94 38.40 29.19
C ASN A 459 -2.42 37.29 28.24
N ASP A 460 -3.29 36.69 27.42
CA ASP A 460 -2.89 35.68 26.45
C ASP A 460 -1.98 36.26 25.36
N ARG A 461 -2.21 37.52 24.97
CA ARG A 461 -1.31 38.27 24.08
C ARG A 461 0.08 38.39 24.67
N LEU A 462 0.20 38.74 25.95
CA LEU A 462 1.48 38.89 26.63
C LEU A 462 2.20 37.54 26.74
N ILE A 463 1.52 36.49 27.22
CA ILE A 463 2.08 35.14 27.36
C ILE A 463 2.58 34.61 26.01
N MET A 464 1.78 34.73 24.96
CA MET A 464 2.15 34.27 23.61
C MET A 464 3.27 35.10 22.99
N THR A 465 3.38 36.38 23.33
CA THR A 465 4.45 37.25 22.85
C THR A 465 5.77 36.90 23.51
N VAL A 466 5.76 36.73 24.83
CA VAL A 466 6.94 36.27 25.60
C VAL A 466 7.42 34.92 25.07
N ASN A 467 6.54 33.94 24.86
CA ASN A 467 6.94 32.62 24.32
C ASN A 467 7.49 32.66 22.88
N ARG A 468 7.17 33.68 22.07
CA ARG A 468 7.70 33.82 20.70
C ARG A 468 9.14 34.35 20.68
N THR A 469 9.57 35.01 21.74
CA THR A 469 10.89 35.65 21.80
C THR A 469 12.05 34.65 21.79
N ASN A 470 11.82 33.39 22.17
CA ASN A 470 12.78 32.29 22.06
C ASN A 470 12.35 31.18 21.07
N ASN A 471 11.44 31.50 20.15
CA ASN A 471 10.83 30.54 19.22
C ASN A 471 10.33 29.26 19.95
N TYR A 472 9.61 29.46 21.06
CA TYR A 472 9.09 28.38 21.92
C TYR A 472 10.18 27.48 22.54
N GLY A 473 11.40 28.00 22.70
CA GLY A 473 12.55 27.29 23.26
C GLY A 473 13.49 26.66 22.23
N LEU A 474 13.31 27.00 20.94
CA LEU A 474 14.18 26.51 19.86
C LEU A 474 15.38 27.41 19.57
N ASP A 475 15.30 28.71 19.90
CA ASP A 475 16.30 29.71 19.53
C ASP A 475 16.78 30.51 20.75
N TRP A 476 18.09 30.48 21.00
CA TRP A 476 18.75 31.21 22.08
C TRP A 476 19.31 32.58 21.64
N PHE A 477 19.56 32.75 20.35
CA PHE A 477 20.15 33.98 19.81
C PHE A 477 19.11 35.10 19.77
N LYS A 478 17.88 34.77 19.38
CA LYS A 478 16.77 35.73 19.36
C LYS A 478 16.49 36.39 20.73
N PRO A 479 16.36 35.66 21.86
CA PRO A 479 16.18 36.30 23.17
C PRO A 479 17.44 37.08 23.61
N LEU A 480 18.65 36.65 23.22
CA LEU A 480 19.89 37.40 23.46
C LEU A 480 19.93 38.74 22.70
N TRP A 481 19.44 38.76 21.47
CA TRP A 481 19.35 40.00 20.70
C TRP A 481 18.29 40.94 21.27
N ILE A 482 17.13 40.40 21.65
CA ILE A 482 16.04 41.17 22.24
C ILE A 482 16.47 41.79 23.57
N ILE A 483 17.13 41.03 24.45
CA ILE A 483 17.61 41.56 25.73
C ILE A 483 18.66 42.65 25.50
N ALA A 484 19.55 42.52 24.52
CA ALA A 484 20.53 43.56 24.20
C ALA A 484 19.89 44.88 23.74
N LEU A 485 18.82 44.81 22.94
CA LEU A 485 18.04 45.98 22.52
C LEU A 485 17.24 46.60 23.67
N ILE A 486 16.61 45.78 24.51
CA ILE A 486 15.87 46.26 25.68
C ILE A 486 16.82 46.96 26.64
N THR A 487 17.97 46.35 26.97
CA THR A 487 18.99 46.94 27.84
C THR A 487 19.51 48.25 27.26
N LEU A 488 19.64 48.37 25.93
CA LEU A 488 20.03 49.63 25.29
C LEU A 488 18.96 50.71 25.47
N GLY A 489 17.68 50.36 25.32
CA GLY A 489 16.57 51.27 25.58
C GLY A 489 16.53 51.76 27.03
N PHE A 490 16.70 50.86 28.00
CA PHE A 490 16.79 51.25 29.42
C PHE A 490 18.01 52.13 29.68
N TYR A 491 19.17 51.78 29.13
CA TYR A 491 20.37 52.60 29.25
C TYR A 491 20.15 54.03 28.73
N LEU A 492 19.53 54.19 27.56
CA LEU A 492 19.22 55.51 26.99
C LEU A 492 18.23 56.30 27.85
N ILE A 493 17.23 55.64 28.44
CA ILE A 493 16.26 56.28 29.34
C ILE A 493 16.94 56.66 30.65
N GLU A 494 17.79 55.81 31.21
CA GLU A 494 18.43 56.01 32.51
C GLU A 494 19.60 57.00 32.46
N LEU A 495 20.24 57.18 31.30
CA LEU A 495 21.44 58.02 31.14
C LEU A 495 21.29 59.45 31.70
N PRO A 496 20.21 60.20 31.43
CA PRO A 496 20.00 61.53 32.03
C PRO A 496 19.69 61.51 33.54
N LEU A 497 19.36 60.36 34.13
CA LEU A 497 19.05 60.24 35.55
C LEU A 497 20.30 60.02 36.43
N PHE A 498 21.41 59.58 35.83
CA PHE A 498 22.66 59.35 36.55
C PHE A 498 23.86 60.15 36.01
N SER A 499 23.76 60.75 34.82
CA SER A 499 24.76 61.73 34.36
C SER A 499 24.43 63.10 34.95
N ASP A 500 25.39 63.71 35.65
CA ASP A 500 25.22 65.03 36.26
C ASP A 500 25.22 66.18 35.21
N LYS A 501 25.48 65.85 33.94
CA LYS A 501 25.56 66.81 32.82
C LYS A 501 24.36 66.78 31.88
N LEU A 502 23.45 65.82 32.04
CA LEU A 502 22.31 65.64 31.16
C LEU A 502 21.00 65.92 31.90
N GLN A 503 20.02 66.46 31.17
CA GLN A 503 18.66 66.67 31.66
C GLN A 503 17.67 66.17 30.60
N TYR A 504 16.43 65.86 30.99
CA TYR A 504 15.37 65.52 30.04
C TYR A 504 14.83 66.76 29.33
N THR A 505 15.65 67.33 28.46
CA THR A 505 15.31 68.46 27.60
C THR A 505 15.65 68.11 26.14
N VAL A 506 14.91 68.71 25.20
CA VAL A 506 15.22 68.55 23.77
C VAL A 506 16.47 69.39 23.48
N ALA A 507 17.49 68.79 22.87
CA ALA A 507 18.70 69.51 22.47
C ALA A 507 18.34 70.70 21.57
N THR A 508 18.79 71.89 21.94
CA THR A 508 18.51 73.14 21.20
C THR A 508 19.69 73.61 20.37
N SER A 509 20.88 73.05 20.62
CA SER A 509 22.12 73.36 19.93
C SER A 509 22.89 72.08 19.53
N MET A 510 23.82 72.20 18.58
CA MET A 510 24.73 71.08 18.22
C MET A 510 25.71 70.74 19.36
N GLU A 511 26.01 71.71 20.23
CA GLU A 511 26.84 71.51 21.43
C GLU A 511 26.14 70.57 22.42
N ASP A 512 24.82 70.72 22.61
CA ASP A 512 24.02 69.82 23.45
C ASP A 512 24.06 68.36 22.94
N ILE A 513 24.07 68.18 21.62
CA ILE A 513 24.15 66.86 20.97
C ILE A 513 25.54 66.24 21.20
N GLU A 514 26.61 67.04 21.06
CA GLU A 514 27.97 66.56 21.30
C GLU A 514 28.17 66.16 22.76
N VAL A 515 27.69 66.96 23.72
CA VAL A 515 27.72 66.63 25.16
C VAL A 515 26.94 65.34 25.44
N THR A 516 25.77 65.18 24.84
CA THR A 516 24.96 63.95 24.97
C THR A 516 25.69 62.73 24.44
N TRP A 517 26.33 62.84 23.28
CA TRP A 517 27.09 61.74 22.68
C TRP A 517 28.36 61.39 23.49
N GLN A 518 29.08 62.40 23.98
CA GLN A 518 30.24 62.21 24.85
C GLN A 518 29.85 61.52 26.16
N GLU A 519 28.74 61.92 26.78
CA GLU A 519 28.23 61.29 28.00
C GLU A 519 27.71 59.87 27.77
N PHE A 520 27.06 59.61 26.63
CA PHE A 520 26.70 58.26 26.20
C PHE A 520 27.93 57.36 26.09
N TYR A 521 28.99 57.82 25.43
CA TYR A 521 30.20 57.01 25.29
C TYR A 521 30.93 56.82 26.63
N THR A 522 31.07 57.89 27.41
CA THR A 522 31.79 57.89 28.69
C THR A 522 31.13 56.95 29.70
N ASN A 523 29.80 56.90 29.72
CA ASN A 523 29.04 56.05 30.64
C ASN A 523 28.66 54.69 30.04
N PHE A 524 29.16 54.32 28.86
CA PHE A 524 28.77 53.09 28.18
C PHE A 524 29.14 51.81 28.96
N LYS A 525 30.06 51.90 29.93
CA LYS A 525 30.35 50.81 30.87
C LYS A 525 29.11 50.38 31.67
N VAL A 526 28.19 51.30 31.97
CA VAL A 526 26.93 51.03 32.67
C VAL A 526 26.07 50.06 31.87
N TYR A 527 25.95 50.26 30.55
CA TYR A 527 25.23 49.34 29.66
C TYR A 527 25.70 47.87 29.82
N TRP A 528 27.00 47.64 29.85
CA TRP A 528 27.54 46.28 30.05
C TRP A 528 27.26 45.73 31.45
N GLN A 529 27.31 46.57 32.48
CA GLN A 529 26.98 46.16 33.85
C GLN A 529 25.50 45.80 34.02
N MET A 530 24.61 46.39 33.21
CA MET A 530 23.16 46.12 33.26
C MET A 530 22.78 44.69 32.84
N PHE A 531 23.64 43.96 32.10
CA PHE A 531 23.44 42.54 31.82
C PHE A 531 23.66 41.63 33.04
N ASN A 532 24.17 42.15 34.16
CA ASN A 532 24.23 41.41 35.41
C ASN A 532 22.96 41.65 36.24
N PRO A 533 22.07 40.64 36.42
CA PRO A 533 20.86 40.80 37.25
C PRO A 533 21.17 41.04 38.73
N ALA A 534 22.34 40.61 39.20
CA ALA A 534 22.77 40.70 40.60
C ALA A 534 23.66 41.92 40.89
N ARG A 535 23.73 42.90 39.97
CA ARG A 535 24.53 44.13 40.15
C ARG A 535 24.10 44.92 41.40
N LYS A 536 25.03 45.58 42.09
CA LYS A 536 24.68 46.49 43.21
C LYS A 536 24.32 47.86 42.64
N PHE A 537 23.18 48.43 43.03
CA PHE A 537 22.69 49.72 42.48
C PHE A 537 23.73 50.85 42.64
N GLU A 538 24.27 51.01 43.85
CA GLU A 538 25.30 52.01 44.17
C GLU A 538 26.59 51.82 43.37
N SER A 539 26.96 50.58 43.04
CA SER A 539 28.17 50.30 42.26
C SER A 539 28.06 50.67 40.78
N VAL A 540 26.82 50.85 40.28
CA VAL A 540 26.53 51.12 38.87
C VAL A 540 26.20 52.59 38.67
N TYR A 541 25.43 53.20 39.56
CA TYR A 541 24.95 54.58 39.41
C TYR A 541 25.51 55.57 40.45
N GLY A 542 26.27 55.11 41.45
CA GLY A 542 26.76 55.94 42.56
C GLY A 542 25.75 56.08 43.72
N GLU A 543 26.17 56.78 44.78
CA GLU A 543 25.36 57.03 45.98
C GLU A 543 24.35 58.18 45.75
N ASN A 544 23.25 58.21 46.53
CA ASN A 544 22.25 59.29 46.52
C ASN A 544 21.51 59.56 45.19
N ARG A 545 21.19 58.51 44.41
CA ARG A 545 20.42 58.64 43.16
C ARG A 545 18.90 58.57 43.38
N SER A 546 18.14 59.01 42.37
CA SER A 546 16.68 59.14 42.45
C SER A 546 15.97 57.80 42.66
N ALA A 547 14.85 57.82 43.40
CA ALA A 547 14.00 56.64 43.59
C ALA A 547 13.41 56.12 42.26
N PHE A 548 13.24 57.01 41.27
CA PHE A 548 12.76 56.66 39.94
C PHE A 548 13.81 55.85 39.15
N LEU A 549 15.09 56.21 39.23
CA LEU A 549 16.18 55.41 38.65
C LEU A 549 16.26 54.02 39.30
N TYR A 550 16.08 53.95 40.62
CA TYR A 550 16.02 52.67 41.33
C TYR A 550 14.87 51.77 40.85
N PHE A 551 13.70 52.36 40.62
CA PHE A 551 12.55 51.65 40.06
C PHE A 551 12.82 51.13 38.64
N LEU A 552 13.37 51.96 37.75
CA LEU A 552 13.71 51.55 36.38
C LEU A 552 14.75 50.42 36.37
N ASP A 553 15.79 50.51 37.21
CA ASP A 553 16.81 49.48 37.33
C ASP A 553 16.22 48.14 37.81
N LEU A 554 15.32 48.18 38.81
CA LEU A 554 14.62 47.00 39.33
C LEU A 554 13.71 46.38 38.25
N PHE A 555 12.97 47.20 37.52
CA PHE A 555 12.10 46.75 36.44
C PHE A 555 12.91 46.12 35.29
N HIS A 556 14.04 46.72 34.93
CA HIS A 556 14.99 46.15 33.97
C HIS A 556 15.50 44.78 34.44
N ARG A 557 15.89 44.61 35.71
CA ARG A 557 16.33 43.31 36.26
C ARG A 557 15.27 42.23 36.14
N LEU A 558 14.01 42.58 36.38
CA LEU A 558 12.89 41.64 36.25
C LEU A 558 12.78 41.14 34.80
N ILE A 559 12.81 42.06 33.83
CA ILE A 559 12.78 41.71 32.41
C ILE A 559 14.01 40.86 32.04
N LEU A 560 15.19 41.25 32.50
CA LEU A 560 16.45 40.54 32.26
C LEU A 560 16.37 39.09 32.78
N GLY A 561 15.82 38.88 33.98
CA GLY A 561 15.61 37.56 34.56
C GLY A 561 14.74 36.65 33.69
N VAL A 562 13.67 37.18 33.09
CA VAL A 562 12.79 36.44 32.18
C VAL A 562 13.55 35.98 30.93
N PHE A 563 14.33 36.86 30.30
CA PHE A 563 15.10 36.52 29.09
C PHE A 563 16.27 35.58 29.37
N ILE A 564 16.98 35.75 30.49
CA ILE A 564 18.02 34.81 30.92
C ILE A 564 17.42 33.41 31.12
N PHE A 565 16.26 33.31 31.78
CA PHE A 565 15.56 32.03 31.92
C PHE A 565 15.21 31.40 30.57
N GLN A 566 14.75 32.20 29.60
CA GLN A 566 14.46 31.70 28.25
C GLN A 566 15.70 31.22 27.49
N ILE A 567 16.83 31.91 27.62
CA ILE A 567 18.12 31.51 27.05
C ILE A 567 18.56 30.17 27.65
N ILE A 568 18.54 30.05 28.99
CA ILE A 568 18.86 28.79 29.69
C ILE A 568 17.95 27.65 29.22
N ARG A 569 16.65 27.90 29.09
CA ARG A 569 15.69 26.91 28.59
C ARG A 569 16.02 26.45 27.17
N ALA A 570 16.44 27.35 26.29
CA ALA A 570 16.84 27.01 24.92
C ALA A 570 18.14 26.18 24.89
N PHE A 571 19.12 26.46 25.74
CA PHE A 571 20.35 25.67 25.82
C PHE A 571 20.14 24.27 26.44
N ARG A 572 19.23 24.15 27.40
CA ARG A 572 18.91 22.87 28.05
C ARG A 572 18.36 21.82 27.08
N LYS A 573 17.90 22.23 25.89
CA LYS A 573 17.49 21.36 24.77
C LYS A 573 18.57 20.35 24.35
N PHE A 574 19.84 20.72 24.39
CA PHE A 574 20.94 19.91 23.86
C PHE A 574 21.69 19.11 24.93
N SER A 575 21.38 19.35 26.20
CA SER A 575 21.96 18.65 27.34
C SER A 575 20.89 17.76 27.96
N GLY A 576 20.55 16.67 27.27
CA GLY A 576 19.68 15.63 27.83
C GLY A 576 20.37 14.94 29.01
N LYS A 577 19.66 14.88 30.14
CA LYS A 577 19.68 13.70 31.01
C LYS A 577 18.68 12.70 30.44
#